data_AF-A0A1V6KAN9-F1
#
_entry.id   AF-A0A1V6KAN9-F1
#
_cell.length_a   1.000
_cell.length_b   1.000
_cell.length_c   1.000
_cell.angle_alpha   90.00
_cell.angle_beta   90.00
_cell.angle_gamma   90.00
#
_symmetry.space_group_name_H-M   'P 1'
#
loop_
_entity.id
_entity.type
_entity.pdbx_description
1 polymer ?
#
loop_
_entity_poly.entity_id
_entity_poly.type
_entity_poly.pdbx_seq_one_letter_code
_entity_poly.pdbx_strand_id
1 'polypeptide(L)'
;MYPFQKGRILIDGKDIHNYSLADLRRNVGIVQQDVFLFSGNIKDNIALNNNDLTDEEIIRVAKYVNADKFISQLPRGYYEPVMERGATLSTGQRQLIAFARVLAYNPSIFILDEATSNIDTETELLIQDALNKVIKGRTSIIIAHRLSTIQNVDRILVLHKGEIVEEGSHFELLDKQGLYYDLYRLQYT
;
A
#
# COMPACT_ATOMS: atom_id res chain seq x y z
N MET A 1 -0.30 17.29 5.03
CA MET A 1 -1.13 16.86 6.18
C MET A 1 -1.90 18.08 6.63
N TYR A 2 -3.22 17.99 6.78
CA TYR A 2 -4.10 19.12 7.13
C TYR A 2 -4.66 18.92 8.55
N PRO A 3 -4.92 19.99 9.31
CA PRO A 3 -5.63 19.88 10.57
C PRO A 3 -7.10 19.49 10.32
N PHE A 4 -7.66 18.62 11.15
CA PHE A 4 -9.09 18.34 11.14
C PHE A 4 -9.87 19.47 11.83
N GLN A 5 -11.11 19.72 11.42
CA GLN A 5 -11.90 20.86 11.93
C GLN A 5 -12.62 20.56 13.25
N LYS A 6 -13.05 19.31 13.46
CA LYS A 6 -13.79 18.83 14.65
C LYS A 6 -13.42 17.38 14.96
N GLY A 7 -13.63 16.96 16.21
CA GLY A 7 -13.37 15.60 16.67
C GLY A 7 -11.93 15.41 17.17
N ARG A 8 -11.43 14.17 17.11
CA ARG A 8 -10.04 13.82 17.45
C ARG A 8 -9.62 12.55 16.71
N ILE A 9 -8.34 12.45 16.38
CA ILE A 9 -7.73 11.22 15.86
C ILE A 9 -6.80 10.68 16.93
N LEU A 10 -6.99 9.42 17.31
CA LEU A 10 -6.19 8.75 18.33
C LEU A 10 -5.39 7.60 17.70
N ILE A 11 -4.13 7.47 18.09
CA ILE A 11 -3.29 6.30 17.83
C ILE A 11 -2.94 5.73 19.20
N ASP A 12 -3.21 4.45 19.43
CA ASP A 12 -3.03 3.78 20.73
C ASP A 12 -3.66 4.54 21.92
N GLY A 13 -4.82 5.18 21.68
CA GLY A 13 -5.52 5.99 22.68
C GLY A 13 -4.93 7.38 22.95
N LYS A 14 -3.81 7.74 22.31
CA LYS A 14 -3.15 9.05 22.43
C LYS A 14 -3.50 9.94 21.23
N ASP A 15 -3.81 11.20 21.49
CA ASP A 15 -4.12 12.17 20.42
C ASP A 15 -2.95 12.32 19.44
N ILE A 16 -3.27 12.38 18.14
CA ILE A 16 -2.29 12.50 17.05
C ILE A 16 -1.39 13.74 17.20
N HIS A 17 -1.88 14.82 17.81
CA HIS A 17 -1.10 16.03 18.06
C HIS A 17 0.01 15.82 19.10
N ASN A 18 -0.07 14.76 19.91
CA ASN A 18 0.93 14.44 20.92
C ASN A 18 2.08 13.57 20.37
N TYR A 19 2.09 13.26 19.07
CA TYR A 19 3.17 12.58 18.38
C TYR A 19 4.02 13.58 17.60
N SER A 20 5.34 13.35 17.55
CA SER A 20 6.18 14.11 16.63
C SER A 20 5.90 13.66 15.19
N LEU A 21 6.10 14.57 14.23
CA LEU A 21 5.98 14.21 12.80
C LEU A 21 6.98 13.12 12.40
N ALA A 22 8.14 13.06 13.04
CA ALA A 22 9.14 12.03 12.79
C ALA A 22 8.62 10.65 13.23
N ASP A 23 8.02 10.55 14.42
CA ASP A 23 7.45 9.31 14.93
C ASP A 23 6.27 8.84 14.08
N LEU A 24 5.40 9.76 13.66
CA LEU A 24 4.28 9.41 12.76
C LEU A 24 4.80 8.86 11.43
N ARG A 25 5.79 9.53 10.80
CA ARG A 25 6.38 9.08 9.53
C ARG A 25 7.11 7.75 9.64
N ARG A 26 7.68 7.44 10.81
CA ARG A 26 8.35 6.16 11.06
C ARG A 26 7.34 5.02 11.24
N ASN A 27 6.22 5.29 11.91
CA ASN A 27 5.24 4.26 12.29
C ASN A 27 4.07 4.12 11.30
N VAL A 28 3.94 5.04 10.34
CA VAL A 28 2.90 5.02 9.30
C VAL A 28 3.55 4.92 7.92
N GLY A 29 3.36 3.77 7.26
CA GLY A 29 3.70 3.58 5.85
C GLY A 29 2.53 3.90 4.95
N ILE A 30 2.76 4.58 3.84
CA ILE A 30 1.72 4.93 2.88
C ILE A 30 2.17 4.51 1.48
N VAL A 31 1.29 3.82 0.75
CA VAL A 31 1.41 3.58 -0.69
C VAL A 31 0.22 4.26 -1.36
N GLN A 32 0.52 5.25 -2.19
CA GLN A 32 -0.49 6.01 -2.93
C GLN A 32 -0.83 5.29 -4.24
N GLN A 33 -1.99 5.63 -4.81
CA GLN A 33 -2.45 5.17 -6.13
C GLN A 33 -1.34 5.33 -7.19
N ASP A 34 -0.78 6.53 -7.29
CA ASP A 34 0.35 6.81 -8.16
C ASP A 34 1.65 6.70 -7.36
N VAL A 35 2.30 5.54 -7.49
CA VAL A 35 3.58 5.31 -6.82
C VAL A 35 4.63 6.27 -7.36
N PHE A 36 5.13 7.11 -6.46
CA PHE A 36 6.26 7.98 -6.72
C PHE A 36 7.60 7.30 -6.37
N LEU A 37 8.48 7.23 -7.36
CA LEU A 37 9.88 6.84 -7.21
C LEU A 37 10.78 8.07 -7.42
N PHE A 38 11.80 8.20 -6.57
CA PHE A 38 12.80 9.25 -6.65
C PHE A 38 13.82 8.95 -7.74
N SER A 39 14.37 9.98 -8.36
CA SER A 39 15.53 9.83 -9.25
C SER A 39 16.71 9.27 -8.46
N GLY A 40 17.40 8.26 -9.01
CA GLY A 40 18.45 7.54 -8.30
C GLY A 40 18.58 6.13 -8.86
N ASN A 41 18.67 5.12 -8.00
CA ASN A 41 18.56 3.71 -8.39
C ASN A 41 17.46 2.99 -7.59
N ILE A 42 17.19 1.73 -7.92
CA ILE A 42 16.14 0.93 -7.27
C ILE A 42 16.45 0.70 -5.79
N LYS A 43 17.71 0.38 -5.44
CA LYS A 43 18.15 0.20 -4.06
C LYS A 43 17.85 1.44 -3.20
N ASP A 44 18.25 2.62 -3.66
CA ASP A 44 18.03 3.90 -2.98
C ASP A 44 16.54 4.22 -2.84
N ASN A 45 15.72 3.79 -3.81
CA ASN A 45 14.28 3.95 -3.74
C ASN A 45 13.62 3.05 -2.69
N ILE A 46 14.11 1.82 -2.50
CA ILE A 46 13.64 0.93 -1.43
C ILE A 46 14.10 1.47 -0.08
N ALA A 47 15.37 1.89 0.01
CA ALA A 47 15.97 2.44 1.22
C ALA A 47 15.54 3.87 1.54
N LEU A 48 14.86 4.59 0.65
CA LEU A 48 14.57 6.03 0.78
C LEU A 48 15.80 6.89 1.13
N ASN A 49 16.96 6.56 0.54
CA ASN A 49 18.26 7.18 0.85
C ASN A 49 18.69 7.08 2.32
N ASN A 50 18.14 6.13 3.09
CA ASN A 50 18.65 5.81 4.42
C ASN A 50 19.78 4.79 4.32
N ASN A 51 20.98 5.22 4.72
CA ASN A 51 22.19 4.40 4.66
C ASN A 51 22.29 3.36 5.78
N ASP A 52 21.35 3.36 6.74
CA ASP A 52 21.33 2.39 7.83
C ASP A 52 20.80 1.02 7.40
N LEU A 53 20.12 0.93 6.24
CA LEU A 53 19.61 -0.32 5.68
C LEU A 53 20.71 -1.04 4.90
N THR A 54 20.99 -2.29 5.25
CA THR A 54 22.01 -3.07 4.54
C THR A 54 21.49 -3.61 3.21
N ASP A 55 22.40 -3.90 2.28
CA ASP A 55 22.07 -4.52 0.99
C ASP A 55 21.32 -5.85 1.19
N GLU A 56 21.72 -6.64 2.19
CA GLU A 56 21.05 -7.90 2.52
C GLU A 56 19.60 -7.67 2.96
N GLU A 57 19.33 -6.64 3.76
CA GLU A 57 17.98 -6.30 4.18
C GLU A 57 17.11 -5.86 3.01
N ILE A 58 17.65 -5.01 2.13
CA ILE A 58 16.99 -4.52 0.92
C ILE A 58 16.63 -5.69 -0.01
N ILE A 59 17.59 -6.58 -0.27
CA ILE A 59 17.37 -7.77 -1.11
C ILE A 59 16.35 -8.70 -0.45
N ARG A 60 16.41 -8.89 0.88
CA ARG A 60 15.47 -9.72 1.61
C ARG A 60 14.04 -9.22 1.48
N VAL A 61 13.79 -7.92 1.68
CA VAL A 61 12.43 -7.38 1.56
C VAL A 61 11.96 -7.40 0.11
N ALA A 62 12.82 -7.09 -0.86
CA ALA A 62 12.49 -7.14 -2.28
C ALA A 62 12.14 -8.57 -2.75
N LYS A 63 12.85 -9.60 -2.25
CA LYS A 63 12.50 -11.01 -2.47
C LYS A 63 11.16 -11.35 -1.86
N TYR A 64 10.92 -10.89 -0.63
CA TYR A 64 9.69 -11.19 0.09
C TYR A 64 8.46 -10.67 -0.68
N VAL A 65 8.54 -9.49 -1.30
CA VAL A 65 7.45 -8.92 -2.12
C VAL A 65 7.57 -9.22 -3.61
N ASN A 66 8.33 -10.24 -4.01
CA ASN A 66 8.51 -10.64 -5.42
C ASN A 66 9.17 -9.62 -6.36
N ALA A 67 9.63 -8.46 -5.86
CA ALA A 67 10.30 -7.45 -6.66
C ALA A 67 11.66 -7.94 -7.21
N ASP A 68 12.37 -8.77 -6.45
CA ASP A 68 13.70 -9.30 -6.82
C ASP A 68 13.71 -10.01 -8.19
N LYS A 69 12.60 -10.64 -8.58
CA LYS A 69 12.48 -11.37 -9.85
C LYS A 69 12.71 -10.47 -11.05
N PHE A 70 12.04 -9.31 -11.10
CA PHE A 70 12.21 -8.37 -12.21
C PHE A 70 13.47 -7.54 -12.02
N ILE A 71 13.82 -7.17 -10.78
CA ILE A 71 15.03 -6.38 -10.50
C ILE A 71 16.26 -7.12 -11.02
N SER A 72 16.37 -8.42 -10.76
CA SER A 72 17.51 -9.24 -11.21
C SER A 72 17.61 -9.42 -12.73
N GLN A 73 16.56 -9.12 -13.48
CA GLN A 73 16.56 -9.16 -14.95
C GLN A 73 17.01 -7.84 -15.58
N LEU A 74 17.11 -6.76 -14.78
CA LEU A 74 17.58 -5.46 -15.27
C LEU A 74 19.10 -5.48 -15.48
N PRO A 75 19.64 -4.75 -16.47
CA PRO A 75 21.07 -4.74 -16.79
C PRO A 75 21.98 -4.42 -15.59
N ARG A 76 21.54 -3.56 -14.67
CA ARG A 76 22.30 -3.19 -13.46
C ARG A 76 21.64 -3.66 -12.16
N GLY A 77 20.62 -4.52 -12.24
CA GLY A 77 19.96 -5.06 -11.05
C GLY A 77 19.39 -3.98 -10.12
N TYR A 78 19.73 -4.08 -8.83
CA TYR A 78 19.36 -3.09 -7.82
C TYR A 78 19.98 -1.69 -8.04
N TYR A 79 21.05 -1.62 -8.84
CA TYR A 79 21.72 -0.37 -9.23
C TYR A 79 21.17 0.19 -10.55
N GLU A 80 20.08 -0.37 -11.09
CA GLU A 80 19.42 0.18 -12.27
C GLU A 80 18.93 1.60 -12.00
N PRO A 81 19.29 2.57 -12.86
CA PRO A 81 18.87 3.95 -12.69
C PRO A 81 17.35 4.06 -12.82
N VAL A 82 16.76 4.74 -11.84
CA VAL A 82 15.36 5.17 -11.87
C VAL A 82 15.37 6.62 -12.33
N MET A 83 14.90 6.85 -13.56
CA MET A 83 14.69 8.19 -14.12
C MET A 83 13.38 8.79 -13.59
N GLU A 84 13.01 10.01 -13.99
CA GLU A 84 11.88 10.75 -13.42
C GLU A 84 10.62 9.88 -13.25
N ARG A 85 10.19 9.74 -11.99
CA ARG A 85 9.01 8.96 -11.55
C ARG A 85 9.02 7.47 -11.93
N GLY A 86 10.18 6.91 -12.29
CA GLY A 86 10.30 5.51 -12.72
C GLY A 86 9.57 5.23 -14.03
N ALA A 87 9.62 6.16 -14.98
CA ALA A 87 8.95 6.06 -16.28
C ALA A 87 9.31 4.78 -17.08
N THR A 88 10.47 4.17 -16.82
CA THR A 88 10.93 2.93 -17.46
C THR A 88 10.36 1.65 -16.82
N LEU A 89 9.70 1.76 -15.67
CA LEU A 89 9.12 0.64 -14.93
C LEU A 89 7.62 0.55 -15.21
N SER A 90 7.06 -0.65 -15.20
CA SER A 90 5.60 -0.82 -15.24
C SER A 90 4.96 -0.34 -13.94
N THR A 91 3.65 -0.05 -13.96
CA THR A 91 2.90 0.32 -12.75
C THR A 91 3.02 -0.74 -11.66
N GLY A 92 2.95 -2.02 -12.03
CA GLY A 92 3.11 -3.12 -11.10
C GLY A 92 4.50 -3.22 -10.49
N GLN A 93 5.56 -3.04 -11.30
CA GLN A 93 6.93 -2.99 -10.80
C GLN A 93 7.15 -1.85 -9.80
N ARG A 94 6.58 -0.66 -10.08
CA ARG A 94 6.62 0.47 -9.14
C ARG A 94 5.91 0.12 -7.82
N GLN A 95 4.74 -0.53 -7.88
CA GLN A 95 4.04 -1.00 -6.67
C GLN A 95 4.85 -2.01 -5.86
N LEU A 96 5.47 -2.99 -6.49
CA LEU A 96 6.34 -3.95 -5.79
C LEU A 96 7.52 -3.26 -5.10
N ILE A 97 8.13 -2.24 -5.73
CA ILE A 97 9.17 -1.40 -5.09
C ILE A 97 8.59 -0.63 -3.90
N ALA A 98 7.38 -0.07 -4.02
CA ALA A 98 6.72 0.63 -2.92
C ALA A 98 6.41 -0.30 -1.72
N PHE A 99 6.01 -1.54 -1.99
CA PHE A 99 5.81 -2.56 -0.94
C PHE A 99 7.13 -2.98 -0.28
N ALA A 100 8.19 -3.16 -1.07
CA ALA A 100 9.52 -3.40 -0.52
C ALA A 100 9.97 -2.26 0.40
N ARG A 101 9.73 -1.01 -0.01
CA ARG A 101 9.98 0.21 0.79
C ARG A 101 9.20 0.19 2.10
N VAL A 102 7.91 -0.12 2.08
CA VAL A 102 7.12 -0.22 3.32
C VAL A 102 7.70 -1.27 4.27
N LEU A 103 8.06 -2.44 3.75
CA LEU A 103 8.63 -3.50 4.58
C LEU A 103 10.04 -3.22 5.10
N ALA A 104 10.86 -2.49 4.35
CA ALA A 104 12.19 -2.07 4.79
C ALA A 104 12.12 -1.27 6.10
N TYR A 105 11.08 -0.45 6.26
CA TYR A 105 10.87 0.37 7.44
C TYR A 105 9.91 -0.23 8.47
N ASN A 106 9.20 -1.29 8.10
CA ASN A 106 8.30 -2.06 8.96
C ASN A 106 7.39 -1.20 9.87
N PRO A 107 6.57 -0.30 9.31
CA PRO A 107 5.70 0.56 10.10
C PRO A 107 4.59 -0.26 10.77
N SER A 108 4.09 0.21 11.92
CA SER A 108 2.97 -0.42 12.64
C SER A 108 1.63 -0.24 11.93
N ILE A 109 1.46 0.90 11.25
CA ILE A 109 0.27 1.26 10.48
C ILE A 109 0.64 1.33 9.00
N PHE A 110 -0.15 0.68 8.17
CA PHE A 110 -0.01 0.72 6.72
C PHE A 110 -1.27 1.31 6.09
N ILE A 111 -1.11 2.26 5.16
CA ILE A 111 -2.19 2.85 4.39
C ILE A 111 -1.94 2.57 2.91
N LEU A 112 -2.91 1.94 2.26
CA LEU A 112 -2.90 1.70 0.82
C LEU A 112 -4.04 2.49 0.17
N ASP A 113 -3.71 3.25 -0.85
CA ASP A 113 -4.66 3.85 -1.77
C ASP A 113 -4.57 3.11 -3.11
N GLU A 114 -5.49 2.18 -3.35
CA GLU A 114 -5.47 1.29 -4.50
C GLU A 114 -6.37 1.82 -5.61
N ALA A 115 -5.79 2.00 -6.79
CA ALA A 115 -6.56 2.25 -8.00
C ALA A 115 -6.60 1.07 -8.96
N THR A 116 -7.65 1.06 -9.77
CA THR A 116 -7.84 0.17 -10.92
C THR A 116 -6.89 0.55 -12.06
N SER A 117 -5.63 0.12 -11.98
CA SER A 117 -4.71 0.18 -13.13
C SER A 117 -4.85 -1.05 -14.03
N ASN A 118 -4.70 -0.89 -15.34
CA ASN A 118 -4.54 -2.00 -16.29
C ASN A 118 -3.18 -2.67 -16.03
N ILE A 119 -3.19 -3.71 -15.20
CA ILE A 119 -2.05 -4.58 -14.91
C ILE A 119 -2.35 -5.93 -15.56
N ASP A 120 -1.34 -6.55 -16.18
CA ASP A 120 -1.48 -7.92 -16.69
C ASP A 120 -1.73 -8.92 -15.54
N THR A 121 -2.41 -10.03 -15.85
CA THR A 121 -2.86 -11.00 -14.85
C THR A 121 -1.72 -11.60 -14.03
N GLU A 122 -0.53 -11.80 -14.62
CA GLU A 122 0.61 -12.37 -13.92
C GLU A 122 1.18 -11.39 -12.88
N THR A 123 1.38 -10.13 -13.28
CA THR A 123 1.87 -9.07 -12.40
C THR A 123 0.87 -8.77 -11.29
N GLU A 124 -0.44 -8.87 -11.57
CA GLU A 124 -1.50 -8.71 -10.57
C GLU A 124 -1.39 -9.75 -9.44
N LEU A 125 -1.15 -11.03 -9.77
CA LEU A 125 -0.97 -12.07 -8.75
C LEU A 125 0.23 -11.80 -7.85
N LEU A 126 1.33 -11.30 -8.42
CA LEU A 126 2.53 -10.95 -7.65
C LEU A 126 2.28 -9.78 -6.70
N ILE A 127 1.50 -8.80 -7.13
CA ILE A 127 1.12 -7.62 -6.33
C ILE A 127 0.18 -8.01 -5.21
N GLN A 128 -0.82 -8.87 -5.48
CA GLN A 128 -1.74 -9.36 -4.46
C GLN A 128 -1.03 -10.20 -3.39
N ASP A 129 -0.11 -11.09 -3.81
CA ASP A 129 0.73 -11.83 -2.86
C ASP A 129 1.63 -10.89 -2.04
N ALA A 130 2.25 -9.89 -2.67
CA ALA A 130 3.02 -8.88 -1.98
C ALA A 130 2.17 -8.06 -0.99
N LEU A 131 0.95 -7.67 -1.37
CA LEU A 131 0.02 -6.95 -0.51
C LEU A 131 -0.33 -7.78 0.72
N ASN A 132 -0.73 -9.05 0.54
CA ASN A 132 -1.03 -9.97 1.64
C ASN A 132 0.13 -10.12 2.64
N LYS A 133 1.36 -10.07 2.14
CA LYS A 133 2.58 -10.10 2.95
C LYS A 133 2.83 -8.78 3.69
N VAL A 134 2.52 -7.63 3.08
CA VAL A 134 2.65 -6.30 3.69
C VAL A 134 1.61 -6.09 4.79
N ILE A 135 0.36 -6.51 4.60
CA ILE A 135 -0.70 -6.32 5.60
C ILE A 135 -0.56 -7.23 6.83
N LYS A 136 0.10 -8.39 6.67
CA LYS A 136 0.20 -9.39 7.73
C LYS A 136 0.90 -8.83 8.98
N GLY A 137 0.21 -8.91 10.12
CA GLY A 137 0.73 -8.49 11.42
C GLY A 137 0.80 -6.97 11.61
N ARG A 138 0.07 -6.20 10.79
CA ARG A 138 0.05 -4.73 10.83
C ARG A 138 -1.37 -4.19 10.74
N THR A 139 -1.65 -3.06 11.39
CA THR A 139 -2.93 -2.36 11.19
C THR A 139 -2.92 -1.75 9.79
N SER A 140 -3.79 -2.25 8.92
CA SER A 140 -3.82 -1.84 7.51
C SER A 140 -5.13 -1.16 7.17
N ILE A 141 -5.05 0.06 6.65
CA ILE A 141 -6.18 0.83 6.14
C ILE A 141 -6.07 0.83 4.63
N ILE A 142 -7.02 0.18 3.96
CA ILE A 142 -6.99 0.02 2.50
C ILE A 142 -8.19 0.77 1.91
N ILE A 143 -7.88 1.75 1.07
CA ILE A 143 -8.86 2.44 0.23
C ILE A 143 -8.88 1.64 -1.07
N ALA A 144 -9.87 0.78 -1.21
CA ALA A 144 -9.92 -0.18 -2.29
C ALA A 144 -10.88 0.24 -3.39
N HIS A 145 -10.41 0.16 -4.63
CA HIS A 145 -11.25 0.26 -5.84
C HIS A 145 -11.47 -1.12 -6.48
N ARG A 146 -10.75 -2.15 -6.00
CA ARG A 146 -10.91 -3.54 -6.45
C ARG A 146 -11.58 -4.35 -5.36
N LEU A 147 -12.63 -5.06 -5.77
CA LEU A 147 -13.37 -5.87 -4.82
C LEU A 147 -12.57 -7.09 -4.32
N SER A 148 -11.68 -7.64 -5.14
CA SER A 148 -10.78 -8.73 -4.75
C SER A 148 -9.92 -8.39 -3.53
N THR A 149 -9.56 -7.11 -3.37
CA THR A 149 -8.78 -6.60 -2.23
C THR A 149 -9.61 -6.52 -0.94
N ILE A 150 -10.93 -6.27 -1.01
CA ILE A 150 -11.78 -6.09 0.18
C ILE A 150 -12.51 -7.36 0.62
N GLN A 151 -12.50 -8.42 -0.17
CA GLN A 151 -13.17 -9.67 0.22
C GLN A 151 -12.57 -10.32 1.48
N ASN A 152 -11.27 -10.11 1.71
CA ASN A 152 -10.51 -10.79 2.77
C ASN A 152 -10.10 -9.87 3.93
N VAL A 153 -10.71 -8.69 4.06
CA VAL A 153 -10.41 -7.77 5.18
C VAL A 153 -11.29 -8.06 6.40
N ASP A 154 -10.79 -7.73 7.57
CA ASP A 154 -11.51 -7.95 8.84
C ASP A 154 -12.78 -7.10 8.96
N ARG A 155 -12.76 -5.87 8.41
CA ARG A 155 -13.84 -4.89 8.52
C ARG A 155 -13.84 -3.94 7.33
N ILE A 156 -15.02 -3.70 6.77
CA ILE A 156 -15.27 -2.76 5.68
C ILE A 156 -16.07 -1.58 6.22
N LEU A 157 -15.65 -0.36 5.86
CA LEU A 157 -16.35 0.88 6.13
C LEU A 157 -16.80 1.49 4.80
N VAL A 158 -18.11 1.61 4.60
CA VAL A 158 -18.68 2.18 3.37
C VAL A 158 -18.90 3.67 3.57
N LEU A 159 -18.19 4.47 2.79
CA LEU A 159 -18.28 5.93 2.81
C LEU A 159 -19.20 6.42 1.69
N HIS A 160 -20.18 7.26 2.03
CA HIS A 160 -21.01 7.98 1.07
C HIS A 160 -21.14 9.44 1.49
N LYS A 161 -20.77 10.37 0.59
CA LYS A 161 -20.86 11.82 0.81
C LYS A 161 -20.20 12.31 2.11
N GLY A 162 -19.10 11.66 2.52
CA GLY A 162 -18.34 12.02 3.72
C GLY A 162 -18.83 11.38 5.01
N GLU A 163 -19.83 10.50 4.96
CA GLU A 163 -20.37 9.79 6.12
C GLU A 163 -20.19 8.27 5.96
N ILE A 164 -19.97 7.57 7.06
CA ILE A 164 -19.98 6.10 7.08
C ILE A 164 -21.45 5.66 7.11
N VAL A 165 -21.91 5.04 6.03
CA VAL A 165 -23.31 4.60 5.89
C VAL A 165 -23.50 3.12 6.20
N GLU A 166 -22.45 2.31 6.01
CA GLU A 166 -22.46 0.89 6.35
C GLU A 166 -21.13 0.44 6.91
N GLU A 167 -21.20 -0.62 7.72
CA GLU A 167 -20.07 -1.26 8.36
C GLU A 167 -20.36 -2.76 8.52
N GLY A 168 -19.35 -3.58 8.30
CA GLY A 168 -19.38 -5.02 8.52
C GLY A 168 -18.30 -5.77 7.76
N SER A 169 -18.36 -7.09 7.80
CA SER A 169 -17.60 -7.96 6.91
C SER A 169 -18.20 -8.00 5.50
N HIS A 170 -17.44 -8.53 4.54
CA HIS A 170 -17.88 -8.71 3.15
C HIS A 170 -19.26 -9.40 3.06
N PHE A 171 -19.44 -10.53 3.74
CA PHE A 171 -20.67 -11.31 3.68
C PHE A 171 -21.84 -10.62 4.36
N GLU A 172 -21.61 -9.97 5.52
CA GLU A 172 -22.65 -9.20 6.21
C GLU A 172 -23.17 -8.03 5.37
N LEU A 173 -22.27 -7.35 4.66
CA LEU A 173 -22.65 -6.23 3.80
C LEU A 173 -23.36 -6.68 2.51
N LEU A 174 -23.02 -7.86 1.98
CA LEU A 174 -23.77 -8.45 0.87
C LEU A 174 -25.19 -8.85 1.27
N ASP A 175 -25.36 -9.45 2.44
CA ASP A 175 -26.68 -9.88 2.93
C ASP A 175 -27.61 -8.70 3.22
N LYS A 176 -27.05 -7.56 3.66
CA LYS A 176 -27.80 -6.31 3.88
C LYS A 176 -28.40 -5.71 2.60
N GLN A 177 -27.89 -6.07 1.43
CA GLN A 177 -28.32 -5.53 0.13
C GLN A 177 -28.36 -3.98 0.08
N GLY A 178 -27.39 -3.34 0.74
CA GLY A 178 -27.24 -1.89 0.78
C GLY A 178 -26.38 -1.30 -0.34
N LEU A 179 -25.84 -0.11 -0.13
CA LEU A 179 -24.92 0.56 -1.05
C LEU A 179 -23.70 -0.30 -1.37
N TYR A 180 -23.18 -1.05 -0.39
CA TYR A 180 -22.10 -2.00 -0.64
C TYR A 180 -22.46 -3.03 -1.71
N TYR A 181 -23.66 -3.61 -1.60
CA TYR A 181 -24.18 -4.61 -2.53
C TYR A 181 -24.38 -4.03 -3.93
N ASP A 182 -24.88 -2.80 -4.02
CA ASP A 182 -25.03 -2.11 -5.31
C ASP A 182 -23.67 -1.89 -5.99
N LEU A 183 -22.66 -1.42 -5.23
CA LEU A 183 -21.29 -1.27 -5.72
C LEU A 183 -20.69 -2.61 -6.14
N TYR A 184 -20.92 -3.66 -5.37
CA TYR A 184 -20.49 -5.03 -5.68
C TYR A 184 -21.05 -5.47 -7.05
N ARG A 185 -22.35 -5.28 -7.28
CA ARG A 185 -23.00 -5.69 -8.53
C ARG A 185 -22.46 -4.93 -9.74
N LEU A 186 -22.21 -3.62 -9.62
CA LEU A 186 -21.68 -2.82 -10.73
C LEU A 186 -20.28 -3.25 -11.20
N GLN A 187 -19.51 -3.94 -10.35
CA GLN A 187 -18.15 -4.38 -10.68
C GLN A 187 -18.09 -5.82 -11.24
N TYR A 188 -19.13 -6.64 -11.01
CA TYR A 188 -19.21 -8.05 -11.43
C TYR A 188 -20.29 -8.34 -12.49
N THR A 189 -21.00 -7.31 -12.96
CA THR A 189 -21.97 -7.39 -14.06
C THR A 189 -21.50 -6.54 -15.23
#